data_AF-A0A067GHB8-F1
#
_entry.id   AF-A0A067GHB8-F1
#
_cell.length_a   1.000
_cell.length_b   1.000
_cell.length_c   1.000
_cell.angle_alpha   90.00
_cell.angle_beta   90.00
_cell.angle_gamma   90.00
#
_symmetry.space_group_name_H-M   'P 1'
#
loop_
_entity.id
_entity.type
_entity.pdbx_description
1 polymer ?
#
loop_
_entity_poly.entity_id
_entity_poly.type
_entity_poly.pdbx_seq_one_letter_code
_entity_poly.pdbx_strand_id
1 'polypeptide(L)'
;MEGGIPPLVELLEFTDTKVQRAAAGALRTLAFKNDENKNQIVECNALPTLILMLRSEDSAIHYEAVGVIGNLVHSSPNIKKEVLAAGALQPVIGLLSSCCSESQREAALLLGQFAATDSDCKVHIVQRGAVRPLIEMLQSPDVQLREMSAFALGRLAQ
;
A
#
# COMPACT_ATOMS: atom_id res chain seq x y z
N MET A 1 -7.35 21.62 -17.77
CA MET A 1 -8.06 20.75 -16.82
C MET A 1 -7.58 21.15 -15.44
N GLU A 2 -8.45 21.75 -14.63
CA GLU A 2 -8.11 22.21 -13.29
C GLU A 2 -7.66 21.00 -12.45
N GLY A 3 -6.37 20.95 -12.13
CA GLY A 3 -5.74 19.78 -11.53
C GLY A 3 -6.08 19.69 -10.05
N GLY A 4 -7.02 18.82 -9.67
CA GLY A 4 -7.31 18.53 -8.27
C GLY A 4 -6.24 17.67 -7.59
N ILE A 5 -5.43 16.92 -8.35
CA ILE A 5 -4.39 16.02 -7.80
C ILE A 5 -3.24 16.80 -7.14
N PRO A 6 -2.59 17.80 -7.76
CA PRO A 6 -1.48 18.50 -7.11
C PRO A 6 -1.82 19.09 -5.74
N PRO A 7 -2.96 19.82 -5.55
CA PRO A 7 -3.36 20.30 -4.23
C PRO A 7 -3.61 19.17 -3.22
N LEU A 8 -4.19 18.04 -3.67
CA LEU A 8 -4.40 16.89 -2.79
C LEU A 8 -3.08 16.26 -2.35
N VAL A 9 -2.05 16.25 -3.21
CA VAL A 9 -0.72 15.76 -2.85
C VAL A 9 -0.05 16.70 -1.85
N GLU A 10 -0.16 18.02 -2.02
CA GLU A 10 0.33 18.99 -1.03
C GLU A 10 -0.33 18.80 0.35
N LEU A 11 -1.64 18.50 0.37
CA LEU A 11 -2.38 18.27 1.62
C LEU A 11 -1.97 16.97 2.35
N LEU A 12 -1.21 16.06 1.73
CA LEU A 12 -0.64 14.90 2.42
C LEU A 12 0.42 15.30 3.46
N GLU A 13 1.06 16.45 3.31
CA GLU A 13 2.10 16.93 4.25
C GLU A 13 1.52 17.82 5.36
N PHE A 14 0.20 18.02 5.36
CA PHE A 14 -0.46 18.90 6.31
C PHE A 14 -0.45 18.30 7.73
N THR A 15 -0.32 19.16 8.75
CA THR A 15 -0.18 18.74 10.15
C THR A 15 -1.48 18.22 10.77
N ASP A 16 -2.63 18.66 10.27
CA ASP A 16 -3.93 18.16 10.72
C ASP A 16 -4.21 16.77 10.11
N THR A 17 -4.35 15.78 10.99
CA THR A 17 -4.53 14.38 10.60
C THR A 17 -5.84 14.13 9.85
N LYS A 18 -6.88 14.93 10.07
CA LYS A 18 -8.15 14.80 9.35
C LYS A 18 -8.01 15.29 7.92
N VAL A 19 -7.31 16.41 7.72
CA VAL A 19 -7.00 16.94 6.39
C VAL A 19 -6.11 15.96 5.63
N GLN A 20 -5.02 15.49 6.25
CA GLN A 20 -4.12 14.51 5.65
C GLN A 20 -4.85 13.22 5.25
N ARG A 21 -5.71 12.69 6.14
CA ARG A 21 -6.52 11.49 5.86
C ARG A 21 -7.51 11.74 4.72
N ALA A 22 -8.21 12.87 4.71
CA ALA A 22 -9.18 13.19 3.67
C ALA A 22 -8.51 13.33 2.30
N ALA A 23 -7.32 13.93 2.25
CA ALA A 23 -6.51 14.02 1.05
C ALA A 23 -6.10 12.64 0.53
N ALA A 24 -5.59 11.76 1.40
CA ALA A 24 -5.25 10.39 1.04
C ALA A 24 -6.46 9.58 0.56
N GLY A 25 -7.61 9.71 1.21
CA GLY A 25 -8.85 9.07 0.78
C GLY A 25 -9.29 9.53 -0.61
N ALA A 26 -9.21 10.83 -0.91
CA ALA A 26 -9.52 11.36 -2.23
C ALA A 26 -8.54 10.83 -3.30
N LEU A 27 -7.24 10.82 -3.01
CA LEU A 27 -6.23 10.26 -3.91
C LEU A 27 -6.43 8.76 -4.15
N ARG A 28 -6.85 8.01 -3.13
CA ARG A 28 -7.16 6.58 -3.25
C ARG A 28 -8.29 6.36 -4.25
N THR A 29 -9.36 7.15 -4.16
CA THR A 29 -10.48 7.09 -5.11
C THR A 29 -10.03 7.48 -6.51
N LEU A 30 -9.25 8.56 -6.66
CA LEU A 30 -8.76 9.04 -7.95
C LEU A 30 -7.82 8.04 -8.64
N ALA A 31 -7.01 7.30 -7.88
CA ALA A 31 -6.10 6.27 -8.40
C ALA A 31 -6.82 4.98 -8.83
N PHE A 32 -8.08 4.77 -8.43
CA PHE A 32 -8.80 3.53 -8.70
C PHE A 32 -9.11 3.39 -10.20
N LYS A 33 -8.45 2.42 -10.85
CA LYS A 33 -8.65 2.08 -12.28
C LYS A 33 -8.48 3.26 -13.26
N ASN A 34 -7.66 4.26 -12.91
CA ASN A 34 -7.36 5.39 -13.78
C ASN A 34 -5.85 5.61 -13.87
N ASP A 35 -5.23 5.12 -14.94
CA ASP A 35 -3.78 5.14 -15.09
C ASP A 35 -3.21 6.57 -15.25
N GLU A 36 -3.96 7.49 -15.87
CA GLU A 36 -3.56 8.89 -15.97
C GLU A 36 -3.45 9.54 -14.59
N ASN A 37 -4.47 9.35 -13.75
CA ASN A 37 -4.45 9.85 -12.38
C ASN A 37 -3.32 9.20 -11.57
N LYS A 38 -3.06 7.90 -11.72
CA LYS A 38 -1.96 7.23 -11.02
C LYS A 38 -0.61 7.84 -11.39
N ASN A 39 -0.35 8.06 -12.68
CA ASN A 39 0.88 8.69 -13.15
C ASN A 39 1.00 10.11 -12.58
N GLN A 40 -0.06 10.91 -12.66
CA GLN A 40 -0.05 12.28 -12.13
C GLN A 40 0.23 12.32 -10.62
N ILE A 41 -0.32 11.40 -9.83
CA ILE A 41 -0.05 11.31 -8.38
C ILE A 41 1.44 11.05 -8.10
N VAL A 42 2.05 10.16 -8.88
CA VAL A 42 3.48 9.83 -8.75
C VAL A 42 4.36 10.98 -9.22
N GLU A 43 4.01 11.62 -10.35
CA GLU A 43 4.70 12.81 -10.89
C GLU A 43 4.65 14.01 -9.94
N CYS A 44 3.57 14.15 -9.16
CA CYS A 44 3.47 15.12 -8.07
C CYS A 44 4.29 14.75 -6.82
N ASN A 45 5.12 13.70 -6.88
CA ASN A 45 5.99 13.25 -5.79
C ASN A 45 5.25 12.83 -4.51
N ALA A 46 4.08 12.18 -4.64
CA ALA A 46 3.32 11.72 -3.48
C ALA A 46 3.94 10.52 -2.73
N LEU A 47 4.80 9.74 -3.39
CA LEU A 47 5.29 8.46 -2.85
C LEU A 47 6.04 8.57 -1.52
N PRO A 48 7.01 9.49 -1.32
CA PRO A 48 7.70 9.61 -0.04
C PRO A 48 6.75 9.87 1.13
N THR A 49 5.77 10.76 0.94
CA THR A 49 4.79 11.13 1.96
C THR A 49 3.84 9.97 2.24
N LEU A 50 3.33 9.27 1.22
CA LEU A 50 2.51 8.07 1.41
C LEU A 50 3.27 6.98 2.17
N ILE A 51 4.56 6.77 1.88
CA ILE A 51 5.40 5.78 2.58
C ILE A 51 5.64 6.17 4.04
N LEU A 52 5.79 7.46 4.34
CA LEU A 52 5.86 7.96 5.71
C LEU A 52 4.55 7.69 6.45
N MET A 53 3.41 7.95 5.80
CA MET A 53 2.07 7.72 6.36
C MET A 53 1.80 6.24 6.71
N LEU A 54 2.41 5.28 6.01
CA LEU A 54 2.35 3.85 6.38
C LEU A 54 2.88 3.56 7.78
N ARG A 55 3.71 4.44 8.35
CA ARG A 55 4.30 4.30 9.68
C ARG A 55 3.52 5.08 10.76
N SER A 56 2.41 5.72 10.40
CA SER A 56 1.59 6.46 11.35
C SER A 56 1.03 5.55 12.44
N GLU A 57 1.02 6.06 13.67
CA GLU A 57 0.33 5.43 14.80
C GLU A 57 -1.20 5.51 14.66
N ASP A 58 -1.70 6.44 13.85
CA ASP A 58 -3.12 6.51 13.50
C ASP A 58 -3.44 5.47 12.42
N SER A 59 -4.24 4.48 12.82
CA SER A 59 -4.62 3.39 11.93
C SER A 59 -5.41 3.83 10.70
N ALA A 60 -6.15 4.93 10.79
CA ALA A 60 -6.86 5.46 9.66
C ALA A 60 -5.91 6.09 8.62
N ILE A 61 -4.82 6.71 9.08
CA ILE A 61 -3.81 7.28 8.18
C ILE A 61 -3.08 6.17 7.43
N HIS A 62 -2.57 5.16 8.15
CA HIS A 62 -1.83 4.09 7.46
C HIS A 62 -2.75 3.24 6.57
N TYR A 63 -4.05 3.15 6.89
CA TYR A 63 -5.05 2.47 6.06
C TYR A 63 -5.26 3.17 4.72
N GLU A 64 -5.46 4.49 4.72
CA GLU A 64 -5.60 5.22 3.46
C GLU A 64 -4.30 5.17 2.66
N ALA A 65 -3.14 5.33 3.30
CA ALA A 65 -1.84 5.29 2.63
C ALA A 65 -1.59 3.94 1.92
N VAL A 66 -1.83 2.82 2.60
CA VAL A 66 -1.67 1.48 1.98
C VAL A 66 -2.67 1.27 0.84
N GLY A 67 -3.89 1.80 0.98
CA GLY A 67 -4.92 1.74 -0.06
C GLY A 67 -4.58 2.59 -1.30
N VAL A 68 -4.04 3.80 -1.12
CA VAL A 68 -3.54 4.64 -2.22
C VAL A 68 -2.45 3.88 -2.98
N ILE A 69 -1.42 3.38 -2.26
CA ILE A 69 -0.31 2.65 -2.87
C ILE A 69 -0.80 1.38 -3.58
N GLY A 70 -1.73 0.64 -2.98
CA GLY A 70 -2.38 -0.52 -3.60
C GLY A 70 -3.03 -0.20 -4.95
N ASN A 71 -3.77 0.91 -5.02
CA ASN A 71 -4.38 1.36 -6.28
C ASN A 71 -3.34 1.84 -7.29
N LEU A 72 -2.30 2.55 -6.83
CA LEU A 72 -1.21 3.06 -7.68
C LEU A 72 -0.44 1.94 -8.38
N VAL A 73 -0.16 0.83 -7.70
CA VAL A 73 0.65 -0.26 -8.28
C VAL A 73 -0.19 -1.30 -9.02
N HIS A 74 -1.51 -1.28 -8.85
CA HIS A 74 -2.42 -2.20 -9.52
C HIS A 74 -2.38 -1.99 -11.04
N SER A 75 -1.98 -3.04 -11.77
CA SER A 75 -1.79 -3.01 -13.24
C SER A 75 -0.77 -1.99 -13.75
N SER A 76 0.09 -1.45 -12.88
CA SER A 76 1.06 -0.40 -13.21
C SER A 76 2.48 -0.85 -12.83
N PRO A 77 3.17 -1.64 -13.68
CA PRO A 77 4.47 -2.23 -13.33
C PRO A 77 5.59 -1.20 -13.12
N ASN A 78 5.54 -0.04 -13.80
CA ASN A 78 6.53 1.03 -13.63
C ASN A 78 6.39 1.68 -12.24
N ILE A 79 5.18 2.14 -11.89
CA ILE A 79 4.86 2.70 -10.58
C ILE A 79 5.20 1.70 -9.47
N LYS A 80 4.95 0.41 -9.68
CA LYS A 80 5.31 -0.64 -8.72
C LYS A 80 6.82 -0.68 -8.43
N LYS A 81 7.67 -0.58 -9.45
CA LYS A 81 9.12 -0.52 -9.28
C LYS A 81 9.54 0.75 -8.52
N GLU A 82 8.92 1.89 -8.83
CA GLU A 82 9.18 3.15 -8.14
C GLU A 82 8.80 3.09 -6.65
N VAL A 83 7.65 2.52 -6.32
CA VAL A 83 7.20 2.30 -4.94
C VAL A 83 8.16 1.38 -4.17
N LEU A 84 8.64 0.30 -4.80
CA LEU A 84 9.63 -0.59 -4.20
C LEU A 84 10.98 0.12 -3.99
N ALA A 85 11.44 0.88 -4.99
CA ALA A 85 12.68 1.65 -4.92
C ALA A 85 12.62 2.77 -3.86
N ALA A 86 11.44 3.36 -3.64
CA ALA A 86 11.19 4.34 -2.59
C ALA A 86 11.12 3.73 -1.17
N GLY A 87 11.25 2.41 -1.04
CA GLY A 87 11.39 1.73 0.26
C GLY A 87 10.08 1.35 0.94
N ALA A 88 8.97 1.27 0.20
CA ALA A 88 7.66 0.92 0.75
C ALA A 88 7.58 -0.51 1.34
N LEU A 89 8.47 -1.41 0.94
CA LEU A 89 8.37 -2.83 1.28
C LEU A 89 8.35 -3.10 2.80
N GLN A 90 9.28 -2.51 3.57
CA GLN A 90 9.34 -2.77 5.01
C GLN A 90 8.12 -2.21 5.78
N PRO A 91 7.69 -0.95 5.53
CA PRO A 91 6.44 -0.43 6.11
C PRO A 91 5.23 -1.31 5.82
N VAL A 92 5.07 -1.78 4.58
CA VAL A 92 3.95 -2.66 4.20
C VAL A 92 3.99 -4.00 4.95
N ILE A 93 5.18 -4.61 5.12
CA ILE A 93 5.33 -5.82 5.93
C ILE A 93 4.93 -5.56 7.40
N GLY A 94 5.29 -4.39 7.95
CA GLY A 94 4.91 -4.01 9.31
C GLY A 94 3.39 -3.95 9.51
N LEU A 95 2.65 -3.50 8.50
CA LEU A 95 1.18 -3.41 8.54
C LEU A 95 0.48 -4.78 8.60
N LEU A 96 1.14 -5.89 8.26
CA LEU A 96 0.58 -7.23 8.47
C LEU A 96 0.32 -7.53 9.95
N SER A 97 1.00 -6.84 10.87
CA SER A 97 0.79 -6.95 12.32
C SER A 97 0.00 -5.77 12.90
N SER A 98 -0.66 -4.96 12.07
CA SER A 98 -1.49 -3.85 12.53
C SER A 98 -2.67 -4.36 13.35
N CYS A 99 -3.09 -3.58 14.36
CA CYS A 99 -4.33 -3.82 15.10
C CYS A 99 -5.59 -3.58 14.26
N CYS A 100 -5.45 -2.95 13.08
CA CYS A 100 -6.51 -2.68 12.14
C CYS A 100 -6.56 -3.77 11.05
N SER A 101 -7.60 -4.62 11.11
CA SER A 101 -7.79 -5.70 10.13
C SER A 101 -7.88 -5.20 8.69
N GLU A 102 -8.47 -4.02 8.46
CA GLU A 102 -8.52 -3.41 7.13
C GLU A 102 -7.11 -3.14 6.58
N SER A 103 -6.21 -2.64 7.42
CA SER A 103 -4.82 -2.37 7.03
C SER A 103 -4.04 -3.65 6.80
N GLN A 104 -4.26 -4.68 7.61
CA GLN A 104 -3.67 -6.01 7.39
C GLN A 104 -4.10 -6.60 6.04
N ARG A 105 -5.39 -6.49 5.68
CA ARG A 105 -5.91 -6.97 4.39
C ARG A 105 -5.26 -6.27 3.21
N GLU A 106 -5.23 -4.94 3.23
CA GLU A 106 -4.61 -4.14 2.18
C GLU A 106 -3.10 -4.40 2.07
N ALA A 107 -2.41 -4.55 3.20
CA ALA A 107 -0.99 -4.89 3.22
C ALA A 107 -0.71 -6.27 2.60
N ALA A 108 -1.50 -7.29 2.95
CA ALA A 108 -1.36 -8.62 2.36
C ALA A 108 -1.63 -8.60 0.85
N LEU A 109 -2.69 -7.90 0.41
CA LEU A 109 -2.97 -7.71 -1.01
C LEU A 109 -1.80 -7.05 -1.75
N LEU A 110 -1.26 -5.96 -1.19
CA LEU A 110 -0.15 -5.21 -1.76
C LEU A 110 1.13 -6.05 -1.86
N LEU A 111 1.44 -6.87 -0.84
CA LEU A 111 2.56 -7.80 -0.92
C LEU A 111 2.38 -8.85 -2.02
N GLY A 112 1.17 -9.38 -2.20
CA GLY A 112 0.88 -10.27 -3.32
C GLY A 112 1.06 -9.60 -4.68
N GLN A 113 0.76 -8.30 -4.79
CA GLN A 113 1.02 -7.51 -5.99
C GLN A 113 2.52 -7.24 -6.20
N PHE A 114 3.30 -7.03 -5.14
CA PHE A 114 4.76 -6.89 -5.21
C PHE A 114 5.46 -8.19 -5.61
N ALA A 115 5.03 -9.33 -5.06
CA ALA A 115 5.53 -10.65 -5.43
C ALA A 115 5.37 -10.95 -6.93
N ALA A 116 4.43 -10.29 -7.62
CA ALA A 116 4.22 -10.42 -9.05
C ALA A 116 5.26 -9.71 -9.94
N THR A 117 6.20 -8.95 -9.36
CA THR A 117 7.13 -8.09 -10.11
C THR A 117 8.26 -8.91 -10.74
N ASP A 118 9.03 -9.60 -9.91
CA ASP A 118 10.18 -10.44 -10.30
C ASP A 118 10.53 -11.41 -9.14
N SER A 119 11.44 -12.35 -9.41
CA SER A 119 11.91 -13.35 -8.43
C SER A 119 12.64 -12.72 -7.24
N ASP A 120 13.39 -11.65 -7.48
CA ASP A 120 14.20 -10.99 -6.45
C ASP A 120 13.30 -10.31 -5.41
N CYS A 121 12.19 -9.71 -5.86
CA CYS A 121 11.18 -9.14 -4.99
C CYS A 121 10.56 -10.20 -4.05
N LYS A 122 10.24 -11.40 -4.56
CA LYS A 122 9.73 -12.51 -3.72
C LYS A 122 10.74 -12.88 -2.62
N VAL A 123 12.01 -13.04 -2.99
CA VAL A 123 13.09 -13.34 -2.05
C VAL A 123 13.20 -12.25 -0.99
N HIS A 124 13.15 -10.98 -1.38
CA HIS A 124 13.20 -9.85 -0.45
C HIS A 124 11.98 -9.80 0.49
N ILE A 125 10.77 -10.09 0.01
CA ILE A 125 9.57 -10.15 0.85
C ILE A 125 9.73 -11.25 1.91
N VAL A 126 10.23 -12.43 1.53
CA VAL A 126 10.46 -13.55 2.45
C VAL A 126 11.57 -13.22 3.47
N GLN A 127 12.71 -12.73 3.00
CA GLN A 127 13.86 -12.39 3.85
C GLN A 127 13.55 -11.29 4.88
N ARG A 128 12.65 -10.37 4.54
CA ARG A 128 12.20 -9.30 5.44
C ARG A 128 11.12 -9.74 6.44
N GLY A 129 10.78 -11.03 6.45
CA GLY A 129 9.95 -11.63 7.49
C GLY A 129 8.44 -11.59 7.24
N ALA A 130 7.98 -11.39 6.01
CA ALA A 130 6.54 -11.34 5.71
C ALA A 130 5.81 -12.68 5.94
N VAL A 131 6.50 -13.81 5.83
CA VAL A 131 5.88 -15.15 5.84
C VAL A 131 5.18 -15.46 7.16
N ARG A 132 5.81 -15.15 8.30
CA ARG A 132 5.25 -15.49 9.61
C ARG A 132 3.94 -14.73 9.91
N PRO A 133 3.86 -13.39 9.76
CA PRO A 133 2.60 -12.67 9.94
C PRO A 133 1.51 -13.16 8.97
N LEU A 134 1.85 -13.50 7.72
CA LEU A 134 0.89 -14.07 6.78
C LEU A 134 0.35 -15.43 7.28
N ILE A 135 1.20 -16.33 7.77
CA ILE A 135 0.76 -17.60 8.36
C ILE A 135 -0.16 -17.37 9.56
N GLU A 136 0.17 -16.41 10.43
CA GLU A 136 -0.66 -16.05 11.59
C GLU A 136 -2.04 -15.52 11.13
N MET A 137 -2.09 -14.69 10.08
CA MET A 137 -3.33 -14.20 9.48
C MET A 137 -4.22 -15.33 8.91
N LEU A 138 -3.66 -16.46 8.47
CA LEU A 138 -4.46 -17.62 8.01
C LEU A 138 -5.31 -18.25 9.13
N GLN A 139 -4.94 -18.02 10.40
CA GLN A 139 -5.69 -18.50 11.56
C GLN A 139 -6.73 -17.50 12.07
N SER A 140 -6.86 -16.33 11.42
CA SER A 140 -7.82 -15.31 11.81
C SER A 140 -9.28 -15.81 11.68
N PRO A 141 -10.18 -15.40 12.59
CA PRO A 141 -11.62 -15.62 12.40
C PRO A 141 -12.20 -14.82 11.21
N ASP A 142 -11.52 -13.75 10.78
CA ASP A 142 -11.91 -12.94 9.62
C ASP A 142 -11.57 -13.67 8.31
N VAL A 143 -12.61 -14.04 7.57
CA VAL A 143 -12.51 -14.73 6.28
C VAL A 143 -11.69 -13.94 5.27
N GLN A 144 -11.84 -12.61 5.23
CA GLN A 144 -11.16 -11.77 4.25
C GLN A 144 -9.66 -11.67 4.57
N LEU A 145 -9.26 -11.68 5.86
CA LEU A 145 -7.85 -11.75 6.24
C LEU A 145 -7.21 -13.07 5.78
N ARG A 146 -7.93 -14.18 5.95
CA ARG A 146 -7.45 -15.49 5.47
C ARG A 146 -7.30 -15.51 3.94
N GLU A 147 -8.28 -14.96 3.23
CA GLU A 147 -8.26 -14.88 1.76
C GLU A 147 -7.05 -14.07 1.27
N MET A 148 -6.83 -12.86 1.80
CA MET A 148 -5.72 -12.02 1.38
C MET A 148 -4.36 -12.61 1.76
N SER A 149 -4.27 -13.27 2.91
CA SER A 149 -3.04 -13.97 3.30
C SER A 149 -2.74 -15.17 2.38
N ALA A 150 -3.76 -15.99 2.07
CA ALA A 150 -3.60 -17.11 1.15
C ALA A 150 -3.20 -16.63 -0.25
N PHE A 151 -3.80 -15.53 -0.73
CA PHE A 151 -3.41 -14.88 -1.97
C PHE A 151 -1.93 -14.48 -1.95
N ALA A 152 -1.49 -13.75 -0.93
CA ALA A 152 -0.11 -13.28 -0.82
C ALA A 152 0.90 -14.44 -0.79
N LEU A 153 0.65 -15.46 0.05
CA LEU A 153 1.50 -16.66 0.15
C LEU A 153 1.54 -17.43 -1.17
N GLY A 154 0.40 -17.56 -1.85
CA GLY A 154 0.34 -18.20 -3.18
C GLY A 154 1.20 -17.48 -4.21
N ARG A 155 1.22 -16.14 -4.22
CA ARG A 155 2.08 -15.34 -5.13
C ARG A 155 3.57 -15.46 -4.80
N LEU A 156 3.92 -15.62 -3.53
CA LEU A 156 5.29 -15.83 -3.07
C LEU A 156 5.82 -17.22 -3.41
N ALA A 157 4.95 -18.23 -3.53
CA ALA A 157 5.31 -19.61 -3.84
C ALA A 157 5.37 -19.93 -5.35
N GLN A 158 4.81 -19.08 -6.21
CA GLN A 158 4.93 -19.16 -7.67
C GLN A 158 6.34 -18.83 -8.14
#